data_AF-A2FRT0-F1
#
_entry.id   AF-A2FRT0-F1
#
_cell.length_a   1.000
_cell.length_b   1.000
_cell.length_c   1.000
_cell.angle_alpha   90.00
_cell.angle_beta   90.00
_cell.angle_gamma   90.00
#
_symmetry.space_group_name_H-M   'P 1'
#
loop_
_entity.id
_entity.type
_entity.pdbx_description
1 polymer ?
#
loop_
_entity_poly.entity_id
_entity_poly.type
_entity_poly.pdbx_seq_one_letter_code
_entity_poly.pdbx_strand_id
1 'polypeptide(L)'
;MDKAISELENGQIEPIKFAAKVCEQGNYQEALDTITARNQALDQELRTAVCANSDELLQNASDVKFLRDRVTALKSQITRTRNETEQIASSIVNPFKRVQTAAENLQKSYIICKVLRTLQKFLALVRQSEKITPVTEIKGSSNDIRRLCEMYLIAQKGELQGINAFEIFWQKMKPLCDNLINVATDQYYKSIQTSNVTEASSAAAVFDFLENLQQISNEAYQKEIIRMNDTMKEKLKDVNQRQANSLQIIKDTILILPIYASRVNTIYQTMLSRIALGKSNSYDLKPLEPFHIVESFSTSFQSQIESIARKYPKISTDISTEIPSIRQTFVSAIDRLPDSINRQDSLTVLSSSIVPFQDSFISTLDKEMRQKLSQLLNGKSDDLSILKVFCDDLKTKMLSYDSGLVLALKSHIIKLASDYQGLKARTGQQISIEAMKHSPVLCKGLVEICNKFYQDESAKEVEKILNSLPPPSSPAKGRR
;
A
#
# COMPACT_ATOMS: atom_id res chain seq x y z
N MET A 1 -53.31 -114.41 14.20
CA MET A 1 -53.93 -113.12 13.84
C MET A 1 -52.97 -111.93 14.02
N ASP A 2 -52.07 -111.94 15.00
CA ASP A 2 -51.10 -110.85 15.30
C ASP A 2 -50.26 -110.31 14.14
N LYS A 3 -49.78 -111.19 13.25
CA LYS A 3 -48.97 -110.79 12.10
C LYS A 3 -49.73 -109.84 11.15
N ALA A 4 -51.02 -110.10 10.94
CA ALA A 4 -51.85 -109.27 10.08
C ALA A 4 -52.15 -107.88 10.70
N ILE A 5 -52.15 -107.77 12.04
CA ILE A 5 -52.34 -106.49 12.75
C ILE A 5 -51.04 -105.67 12.72
N SER A 6 -49.87 -106.29 12.92
CA SER A 6 -48.60 -105.58 12.79
C SER A 6 -48.35 -105.09 11.35
N GLU A 7 -48.78 -105.88 10.35
CA GLU A 7 -48.79 -105.45 8.94
C GLU A 7 -49.77 -104.28 8.70
N LEU A 8 -50.91 -104.20 9.41
CA LEU A 8 -51.83 -103.06 9.35
C LEU A 8 -51.25 -101.80 10.01
N GLU A 9 -50.64 -101.91 11.19
CA GLU A 9 -50.05 -100.79 11.95
C GLU A 9 -48.87 -100.13 11.22
N ASN A 10 -48.05 -100.94 10.56
CA ASN A 10 -46.94 -100.44 9.75
C ASN A 10 -47.37 -100.04 8.32
N GLY A 11 -48.67 -100.10 8.00
CA GLY A 11 -49.23 -99.66 6.72
C GLY A 11 -48.98 -100.61 5.53
N GLN A 12 -48.64 -101.87 5.77
CA GLN A 12 -48.32 -102.89 4.75
C GLN A 12 -49.57 -103.61 4.19
N ILE A 13 -50.68 -103.62 4.92
CA ILE A 13 -51.98 -104.08 4.43
C ILE A 13 -53.02 -102.98 4.62
N GLU A 14 -53.86 -102.75 3.62
CA GLU A 14 -54.97 -101.80 3.72
C GLU A 14 -56.09 -102.31 4.64
N PRO A 15 -56.72 -101.43 5.45
CA PRO A 15 -57.76 -101.81 6.41
C PRO A 15 -58.90 -102.63 5.80
N ILE A 16 -59.29 -102.34 4.55
CA ILE A 16 -60.37 -103.04 3.85
C ILE A 16 -59.97 -104.48 3.50
N LYS A 17 -58.72 -104.70 3.08
CA LYS A 17 -58.19 -106.05 2.77
C LYS A 17 -57.98 -106.86 4.03
N PHE A 18 -57.55 -106.22 5.10
CA PHE A 18 -57.47 -106.83 6.42
C PHE A 18 -58.88 -107.27 6.89
N ALA A 19 -59.88 -106.40 6.79
CA ALA A 19 -61.27 -106.73 7.15
C ALA A 19 -61.85 -107.88 6.31
N ALA A 20 -61.58 -107.89 4.99
CA ALA A 20 -62.00 -108.98 4.11
C ALA A 20 -61.37 -110.33 4.51
N LYS A 21 -60.08 -110.32 4.85
CA LYS A 21 -59.35 -111.53 5.29
C LYS A 21 -59.87 -112.08 6.62
N VAL A 22 -60.30 -111.20 7.52
CA VAL A 22 -60.97 -111.57 8.79
C VAL A 22 -62.35 -112.17 8.51
N CYS A 23 -63.11 -111.63 7.56
CA CYS A 23 -64.40 -112.18 7.15
C CYS A 23 -64.29 -113.56 6.52
N GLU A 24 -63.32 -113.78 5.63
CA GLU A 24 -63.12 -115.07 4.95
C GLU A 24 -62.72 -116.19 5.93
N GLN A 25 -61.98 -115.85 6.98
CA GLN A 25 -61.49 -116.83 7.96
C GLN A 25 -62.54 -117.22 9.01
N GLY A 26 -63.70 -116.55 9.05
CA GLY A 26 -64.78 -116.82 10.00
C GLY A 26 -64.44 -116.59 11.49
N ASN A 27 -63.19 -116.22 11.82
CA ASN A 27 -62.69 -115.99 13.17
C ASN A 27 -62.80 -114.50 13.58
N TYR A 28 -64.00 -113.94 13.47
CA TYR A 28 -64.28 -112.53 13.79
C TYR A 28 -63.89 -112.15 15.22
N GLN A 29 -64.14 -113.05 16.16
CA GLN A 29 -63.93 -112.79 17.57
C GLN A 29 -62.44 -112.65 17.91
N GLU A 30 -61.59 -113.53 17.39
CA GLU A 30 -60.13 -113.51 17.62
C GLU A 30 -59.49 -112.23 17.06
N ALA A 31 -59.94 -111.78 15.88
CA ALA A 31 -59.47 -110.53 15.28
C ALA A 31 -59.89 -109.29 16.08
N LEU A 32 -61.16 -109.24 16.52
CA LEU A 32 -61.66 -108.15 17.35
C LEU A 32 -60.91 -108.08 18.68
N ASP A 33 -60.71 -109.22 19.33
CA ASP A 33 -60.02 -109.30 20.63
C ASP A 33 -58.58 -108.81 20.52
N THR A 34 -57.87 -109.19 19.45
CA THR A 34 -56.47 -108.77 19.23
C THR A 34 -56.35 -107.28 18.88
N ILE A 35 -57.22 -106.75 18.03
CA ILE A 35 -57.25 -105.29 17.72
C ILE A 35 -57.58 -104.49 18.98
N THR A 36 -58.54 -104.98 19.77
CA THR A 36 -58.94 -104.34 21.02
C THR A 36 -57.76 -104.32 22.00
N ALA A 37 -57.04 -105.42 22.17
CA ALA A 37 -55.87 -105.50 23.02
C ALA A 37 -54.74 -104.55 22.57
N ARG A 38 -54.52 -104.43 21.25
CA ARG A 38 -53.46 -103.56 20.72
C ARG A 38 -53.81 -102.08 20.78
N ASN A 39 -55.07 -101.71 20.51
CA ASN A 39 -55.55 -100.35 20.77
C ASN A 39 -55.38 -99.96 22.24
N GLN A 40 -55.68 -100.88 23.16
CA GLN A 40 -55.44 -100.64 24.59
C GLN A 40 -53.94 -100.42 24.90
N ALA A 41 -53.04 -101.19 24.28
CA ALA A 41 -51.60 -101.01 24.45
C ALA A 41 -51.08 -99.67 23.90
N LEU A 42 -51.52 -99.26 22.71
CA LEU A 42 -51.17 -97.96 22.12
C LEU A 42 -51.73 -96.80 22.95
N ASP A 43 -52.98 -96.90 23.42
CA ASP A 43 -53.55 -95.93 24.35
C ASP A 43 -52.71 -95.82 25.63
N GLN A 44 -52.16 -96.94 26.11
CA GLN A 44 -51.33 -96.96 27.31
C GLN A 44 -49.93 -96.41 27.06
N GLU A 45 -49.30 -96.70 25.92
CA GLU A 45 -48.02 -96.10 25.49
C GLU A 45 -48.16 -94.58 25.33
N LEU A 46 -49.23 -94.12 24.67
CA LEU A 46 -49.52 -92.69 24.50
C LEU A 46 -49.76 -92.01 25.85
N ARG A 47 -50.58 -92.61 26.72
CA ARG A 47 -50.78 -92.09 28.10
C ARG A 47 -49.47 -92.03 28.86
N THR A 48 -48.62 -93.05 28.74
CA THR A 48 -47.33 -93.09 29.45
C THR A 48 -46.39 -92.01 28.93
N ALA A 49 -46.30 -91.80 27.61
CA ALA A 49 -45.47 -90.75 27.03
C ALA A 49 -45.99 -89.34 27.36
N VAL A 50 -47.31 -89.14 27.36
CA VAL A 50 -47.95 -87.88 27.75
C VAL A 50 -47.75 -87.61 29.24
N CYS A 51 -47.91 -88.62 30.11
CA CYS A 51 -47.67 -88.48 31.55
C CYS A 51 -46.19 -88.29 31.89
N ALA A 52 -45.28 -88.96 31.19
CA ALA A 52 -43.83 -88.84 31.43
C ALA A 52 -43.30 -87.44 31.04
N ASN A 53 -43.90 -86.82 30.02
CA ASN A 53 -43.46 -85.54 29.49
C ASN A 53 -44.45 -84.39 29.77
N SER A 54 -45.49 -84.60 30.60
CA SER A 54 -46.55 -83.61 30.83
C SER A 54 -46.02 -82.31 31.39
N ASP A 55 -45.10 -82.41 32.35
CA ASP A 55 -44.57 -81.26 33.06
C ASP A 55 -43.69 -80.41 32.13
N GLU A 56 -42.91 -81.06 31.27
CA GLU A 56 -42.08 -80.37 30.27
C GLU A 56 -42.94 -79.71 29.18
N LEU A 57 -43.99 -80.39 28.69
CA LEU A 57 -44.91 -79.81 27.71
C LEU A 57 -45.71 -78.63 28.29
N LEU A 58 -46.14 -78.72 29.55
CA LEU A 58 -46.81 -77.62 30.26
C LEU A 58 -45.85 -76.46 30.54
N GLN A 59 -44.61 -76.74 30.92
CA GLN A 59 -43.58 -75.73 31.13
C GLN A 59 -43.24 -75.01 29.82
N ASN A 60 -43.04 -75.75 28.72
CA ASN A 60 -42.81 -75.17 27.39
C ASN A 60 -44.00 -74.31 26.94
N ALA A 61 -45.23 -74.77 27.16
CA ALA A 61 -46.43 -73.98 26.86
C ALA A 61 -46.50 -72.70 27.71
N SER A 62 -46.12 -72.77 28.99
CA SER A 62 -46.05 -71.63 29.90
C SER A 62 -44.98 -70.62 29.48
N ASP A 63 -43.78 -71.08 29.11
CA ASP A 63 -42.67 -70.24 28.68
C ASP A 63 -42.96 -69.57 27.34
N VAL A 64 -43.56 -70.29 26.39
CA VAL A 64 -44.03 -69.73 25.12
C VAL A 64 -45.10 -68.65 25.37
N LYS A 65 -46.04 -68.91 26.29
CA LYS A 65 -47.05 -67.91 26.68
C LYS A 65 -46.38 -66.68 27.30
N PHE A 66 -45.44 -66.86 28.22
CA PHE A 66 -44.71 -65.77 28.87
C PHE A 66 -43.92 -64.92 27.87
N LEU A 67 -43.21 -65.56 26.93
CA LEU A 67 -42.47 -64.87 25.87
C LEU A 67 -43.43 -64.11 24.94
N ARG A 68 -44.54 -64.73 24.52
CA ARG A 68 -45.56 -64.07 23.71
C ARG A 68 -46.12 -62.83 24.40
N ASP A 69 -46.40 -62.93 25.70
CA ASP A 69 -46.95 -61.82 26.48
C ASP A 69 -45.91 -60.69 26.62
N ARG A 70 -44.62 -61.03 26.85
CA ARG A 70 -43.52 -60.04 26.84
C ARG A 70 -43.28 -59.40 25.47
N VAL A 71 -43.34 -60.15 24.38
CA VAL A 71 -43.20 -59.62 23.01
C VAL A 71 -44.36 -58.68 22.69
N THR A 72 -45.58 -59.05 23.08
CA THR A 72 -46.76 -58.19 22.93
C THR A 72 -46.61 -56.88 23.73
N ALA A 73 -46.15 -56.97 24.98
CA ALA A 73 -45.90 -55.81 25.82
C ALA A 73 -44.78 -54.91 25.24
N LEU A 74 -43.67 -55.50 24.79
CA LEU A 74 -42.57 -54.78 24.17
C LEU A 74 -42.99 -54.09 22.87
N LYS A 75 -43.79 -54.77 22.03
CA LYS A 75 -44.35 -54.18 20.81
C LYS A 75 -45.21 -52.95 21.15
N SER A 76 -46.06 -53.06 22.17
CA SER A 76 -46.87 -51.93 22.65
C SER A 76 -46.00 -50.76 23.14
N GLN A 77 -44.95 -51.04 23.91
CA GLN A 77 -43.99 -50.03 24.37
C GLN A 77 -43.27 -49.35 23.21
N ILE A 78 -42.75 -50.11 22.24
CA ILE A 78 -42.08 -49.55 21.05
C ILE A 78 -43.02 -48.66 20.26
N THR A 79 -44.27 -49.08 20.04
CA THR A 79 -45.27 -48.25 19.35
C THR A 79 -45.54 -46.96 20.12
N ARG A 80 -45.66 -47.03 21.45
CA ARG A 80 -45.85 -45.85 22.29
C ARG A 80 -44.66 -44.89 22.21
N THR A 81 -43.44 -45.38 22.38
CA THR A 81 -42.21 -44.56 22.30
C THR A 81 -42.06 -43.94 20.92
N ARG A 82 -42.37 -44.68 19.85
CA ARG A 82 -42.37 -44.13 18.48
C ARG A 82 -43.37 -42.98 18.35
N ASN A 83 -44.59 -43.16 18.82
CA ASN A 83 -45.62 -42.11 18.79
C ASN A 83 -45.22 -40.89 19.62
N GLU A 84 -44.64 -41.10 20.81
CA GLU A 84 -44.11 -40.01 21.65
C GLU A 84 -42.94 -39.29 20.98
N THR A 85 -42.05 -40.00 20.29
CA THR A 85 -40.92 -39.42 19.55
C THR A 85 -41.42 -38.62 18.34
N GLU A 86 -42.39 -39.13 17.59
CA GLU A 86 -43.03 -38.41 16.48
C GLU A 86 -43.77 -37.15 16.99
N GLN A 87 -44.46 -37.25 18.13
CA GLN A 87 -45.07 -36.10 18.80
C GLN A 87 -44.03 -35.08 19.23
N ILE A 88 -42.93 -35.49 19.88
CA ILE A 88 -41.84 -34.61 20.30
C ILE A 88 -41.19 -33.95 19.07
N ALA A 89 -40.88 -34.72 18.01
CA ALA A 89 -40.34 -34.19 16.78
C ALA A 89 -41.28 -33.14 16.16
N SER A 90 -42.58 -33.42 16.10
CA SER A 90 -43.58 -32.45 15.62
C SER A 90 -43.68 -31.20 16.52
N SER A 91 -43.50 -31.38 17.83
CA SER A 91 -43.52 -30.31 18.82
C SER A 91 -42.28 -29.41 18.78
N ILE A 92 -41.17 -29.87 18.17
CA ILE A 92 -39.92 -29.10 18.01
C ILE A 92 -39.81 -28.48 16.61
N VAL A 93 -40.11 -29.25 15.56
CA VAL A 93 -39.94 -28.82 14.16
C VAL A 93 -40.84 -27.63 13.83
N ASN A 94 -42.09 -27.63 14.32
CA ASN A 94 -43.03 -26.54 14.04
C ASN A 94 -42.62 -25.21 14.71
N PRO A 95 -42.26 -25.17 16.00
CA PRO A 95 -41.66 -23.98 16.60
C PRO A 95 -40.38 -23.52 15.91
N PHE A 96 -39.48 -24.43 15.52
CA PHE A 96 -38.26 -24.06 14.80
C PHE A 96 -38.56 -23.34 13.48
N LYS A 97 -39.47 -23.88 12.66
CA LYS A 97 -39.93 -23.23 11.43
C LYS A 97 -40.55 -21.85 11.71
N ARG A 98 -41.36 -21.72 12.77
CA ARG A 98 -41.94 -20.42 13.18
C ARG A 98 -40.85 -19.41 13.56
N VAL A 99 -39.82 -19.83 14.29
CA VAL A 99 -38.67 -18.98 14.64
C VAL A 99 -37.90 -18.56 13.39
N GLN A 100 -37.66 -19.48 12.45
CA GLN A 100 -37.00 -19.17 11.18
C GLN A 100 -37.78 -18.13 10.37
N THR A 101 -39.09 -18.33 10.19
CA THR A 101 -39.95 -17.37 9.49
C THR A 101 -40.01 -16.03 10.21
N ALA A 102 -40.06 -16.03 11.56
CA ALA A 102 -40.01 -14.80 12.34
C ALA A 102 -38.68 -14.04 12.17
N ALA A 103 -37.55 -14.76 12.14
CA ALA A 103 -36.23 -14.17 11.90
C ALA A 103 -36.11 -13.57 10.49
N GLU A 104 -36.61 -14.26 9.46
CA GLU A 104 -36.66 -13.73 8.09
C GLU A 104 -37.54 -12.48 7.99
N ASN A 105 -38.70 -12.48 8.63
CA ASN A 105 -39.58 -11.31 8.69
C ASN A 105 -38.93 -10.15 9.45
N LEU A 106 -38.24 -10.42 10.55
CA LEU A 106 -37.50 -9.41 11.31
C LEU A 106 -36.41 -8.77 10.45
N GLN A 107 -35.66 -9.56 9.68
CA GLN A 107 -34.63 -9.06 8.77
C GLN A 107 -35.24 -8.18 7.67
N LYS A 108 -36.36 -8.60 7.07
CA LYS A 108 -37.09 -7.80 6.07
C LYS A 108 -37.57 -6.47 6.67
N SER A 109 -38.18 -6.51 7.85
CA SER A 109 -38.62 -5.30 8.57
C SER A 109 -37.46 -4.38 8.92
N TYR A 110 -36.31 -4.93 9.34
CA TYR A 110 -35.11 -4.14 9.63
C TYR A 110 -34.62 -3.37 8.39
N ILE A 111 -34.55 -4.03 7.23
CA ILE A 111 -34.18 -3.39 5.96
C ILE A 111 -35.16 -2.27 5.61
N ILE A 112 -36.46 -2.52 5.72
CA ILE A 112 -37.50 -1.51 5.47
C ILE A 112 -37.34 -0.32 6.42
N CYS A 113 -37.17 -0.56 7.72
CA CYS A 113 -36.94 0.50 8.71
C CYS A 113 -35.68 1.31 8.42
N LYS A 114 -34.60 0.67 7.96
CA LYS A 114 -33.37 1.35 7.54
C LYS A 114 -33.65 2.31 6.38
N VAL A 115 -34.29 1.82 5.32
CA VAL A 115 -34.66 2.63 4.13
C VAL A 115 -35.57 3.79 4.53
N LEU A 116 -36.58 3.54 5.38
CA LEU A 116 -37.49 4.59 5.86
C LEU A 116 -36.77 5.67 6.68
N ARG A 117 -35.81 5.30 7.54
CA ARG A 117 -34.98 6.26 8.28
C ARG A 117 -34.10 7.09 7.35
N THR A 118 -33.49 6.48 6.34
CA THR A 118 -32.70 7.19 5.32
C THR A 118 -33.58 8.14 4.51
N LEU A 119 -34.77 7.71 4.10
CA LEU A 119 -35.74 8.54 3.39
C LEU A 119 -36.23 9.72 4.25
N GLN A 120 -36.57 9.46 5.51
CA GLN A 120 -36.98 10.50 6.46
C GLN A 120 -35.87 11.54 6.65
N LYS A 121 -34.62 11.10 6.80
CA LYS A 121 -33.46 12.00 6.89
C LYS A 121 -33.33 12.84 5.62
N PHE A 122 -33.43 12.23 4.44
CA PHE A 122 -33.37 12.94 3.16
C PHE A 122 -34.47 14.00 3.04
N LEU A 123 -35.73 13.64 3.30
CA LEU A 123 -36.86 14.57 3.22
C LEU A 123 -36.75 15.72 4.24
N ALA A 124 -36.22 15.45 5.44
CA ALA A 124 -35.95 16.49 6.41
C ALA A 124 -34.89 17.49 5.92
N LEU A 125 -33.84 17.01 5.24
CA LEU A 125 -32.83 17.88 4.62
C LEU A 125 -33.42 18.70 3.47
N VAL A 126 -34.25 18.09 2.61
CA VAL A 126 -34.95 18.79 1.52
C VAL A 126 -35.81 19.92 2.07
N ARG A 127 -36.63 19.64 3.08
CA ARG A 127 -37.49 20.66 3.72
C ARG A 127 -36.69 21.83 4.31
N GLN A 128 -35.53 21.54 4.89
CA GLN A 128 -34.63 22.58 5.42
C GLN A 128 -33.91 23.36 4.31
N SER A 129 -33.90 22.84 3.08
CA SER A 129 -33.13 23.36 1.95
C SER A 129 -33.97 24.08 0.90
N GLU A 130 -35.29 24.22 1.10
CA GLU A 130 -36.21 24.84 0.13
C GLU A 130 -35.85 26.29 -0.23
N LYS A 131 -35.13 27.00 0.63
CA LYS A 131 -34.73 28.40 0.43
C LYS A 131 -33.27 28.58 0.02
N ILE A 132 -32.54 27.48 -0.22
CA ILE A 132 -31.12 27.58 -0.59
C ILE A 132 -31.01 28.09 -2.03
N THR A 133 -30.33 29.22 -2.18
CA THR A 133 -29.96 29.76 -3.49
C THR A 133 -28.71 29.06 -4.02
N PRO A 134 -28.50 29.01 -5.35
CA PRO A 134 -27.26 28.52 -5.93
C PRO A 134 -26.04 29.21 -5.31
N VAL A 135 -25.08 28.41 -4.84
CA VAL A 135 -23.84 28.90 -4.24
C VAL A 135 -22.96 29.48 -5.34
N THR A 136 -22.49 30.72 -5.17
CA THR A 136 -21.59 31.40 -6.10
C THR A 136 -20.14 31.41 -5.62
N GLU A 137 -19.92 31.36 -4.31
CA GLU A 137 -18.60 31.39 -3.67
C GLU A 137 -18.66 30.71 -2.30
N ILE A 138 -17.58 30.02 -1.92
CA ILE A 138 -17.50 29.31 -0.64
C ILE A 138 -16.59 30.09 0.31
N LYS A 139 -17.20 30.85 1.22
CA LYS A 139 -16.49 31.64 2.24
C LYS A 139 -16.24 30.90 3.55
N GLY A 140 -16.72 29.66 3.67
CA GLY A 140 -16.57 28.82 4.87
C GLY A 140 -17.61 27.71 4.95
N SER A 141 -17.63 26.97 6.05
CA SER A 141 -18.61 25.89 6.27
C SER A 141 -19.95 26.44 6.73
N SER A 142 -20.89 26.67 5.81
CA SER A 142 -22.28 26.98 6.15
C SER A 142 -23.09 25.71 6.42
N ASN A 143 -24.15 25.83 7.22
CA ASN A 143 -25.09 24.71 7.43
C ASN A 143 -25.74 24.27 6.11
N ASP A 144 -25.92 25.18 5.16
CA ASP A 144 -26.51 24.90 3.85
C ASP A 144 -25.57 24.06 2.97
N ILE A 145 -24.26 24.37 2.98
CA ILE A 145 -23.24 23.54 2.32
C ILE A 145 -23.25 22.13 2.90
N ARG A 146 -23.28 22.02 4.23
CA ARG A 146 -23.32 20.71 4.90
C ARG A 146 -24.58 19.91 4.53
N ARG A 147 -25.75 20.56 4.51
CA ARG A 147 -27.01 19.91 4.11
C ARG A 147 -26.96 19.41 2.67
N LEU A 148 -26.47 20.22 1.73
CA LEU A 148 -26.31 19.84 0.33
C LEU A 148 -25.35 18.64 0.19
N CYS A 149 -24.21 18.64 0.89
CA CYS A 149 -23.28 17.53 0.90
C CYS A 149 -23.91 16.25 1.49
N GLU A 150 -24.63 16.36 2.61
CA GLU A 150 -25.30 15.20 3.22
C GLU A 150 -26.41 14.62 2.31
N MET A 151 -27.16 15.46 1.59
CA MET A 151 -28.14 14.99 0.60
C MET A 151 -27.45 14.26 -0.55
N TYR A 152 -26.33 14.81 -1.04
CA TYR A 152 -25.55 14.19 -2.11
C TYR A 152 -24.96 12.83 -1.68
N LEU A 153 -24.43 12.71 -0.46
CA LEU A 153 -23.95 11.44 0.10
C LEU A 153 -25.07 10.39 0.22
N ILE A 154 -26.27 10.80 0.65
CA ILE A 154 -27.43 9.88 0.71
C ILE A 154 -27.76 9.36 -0.69
N ALA A 155 -27.74 10.23 -1.70
CA ALA A 155 -28.01 9.84 -3.08
C ALA A 155 -26.94 8.89 -3.64
N GLN A 156 -25.66 9.13 -3.34
CA GLN A 156 -24.56 8.26 -3.78
C GLN A 156 -24.61 6.84 -3.20
N LYS A 157 -25.12 6.66 -1.97
CA LYS A 157 -25.25 5.34 -1.34
C LYS A 157 -26.24 4.42 -2.06
N GLY A 158 -27.10 4.95 -2.92
CA GLY A 158 -28.03 4.16 -3.73
C GLY A 158 -29.19 3.49 -2.98
N GLU A 159 -29.25 3.61 -1.64
CA GLU A 159 -30.25 2.93 -0.81
C GLU A 159 -31.71 3.34 -1.10
N LEU A 160 -31.92 4.50 -1.72
CA LEU A 160 -33.25 5.07 -2.02
C LEU A 160 -33.64 4.99 -3.51
N GLN A 161 -32.83 4.36 -4.36
CA GLN A 161 -33.12 4.23 -5.79
C GLN A 161 -34.42 3.45 -6.03
N GLY A 162 -35.25 3.90 -6.98
CA GLY A 162 -36.56 3.30 -7.28
C GLY A 162 -37.70 3.79 -6.37
N ILE A 163 -37.42 4.62 -5.36
CA ILE A 163 -38.46 5.26 -4.54
C ILE A 163 -38.86 6.57 -5.21
N ASN A 164 -40.06 6.62 -5.80
CA ASN A 164 -40.59 7.76 -6.55
C ASN A 164 -40.49 9.11 -5.78
N ALA A 165 -40.81 9.10 -4.47
CA ALA A 165 -40.68 10.31 -3.64
C ALA A 165 -39.24 10.84 -3.59
N PHE A 166 -38.26 9.95 -3.43
CA PHE A 166 -36.85 10.34 -3.47
C PHE A 166 -36.48 10.91 -4.83
N GLU A 167 -36.86 10.25 -5.93
CA GLU A 167 -36.53 10.67 -7.29
C GLU A 167 -37.06 12.06 -7.64
N ILE A 168 -38.31 12.36 -7.29
CA ILE A 168 -38.95 13.67 -7.53
C ILE A 168 -38.19 14.80 -6.81
N PHE A 169 -37.85 14.61 -5.54
CA PHE A 169 -37.15 15.64 -4.76
C PHE A 169 -35.66 15.71 -5.15
N TRP A 170 -35.03 14.58 -5.45
CA TRP A 170 -33.65 14.54 -5.88
C TRP A 170 -33.44 15.26 -7.21
N GLN A 171 -34.35 15.11 -8.18
CA GLN A 171 -34.27 15.87 -9.45
C GLN A 171 -34.24 17.39 -9.24
N LYS A 172 -34.92 17.90 -8.21
CA LYS A 172 -34.92 19.33 -7.86
C LYS A 172 -33.65 19.75 -7.12
N MET A 173 -33.12 18.91 -6.23
CA MET A 173 -31.97 19.25 -5.39
C MET A 173 -30.62 18.96 -6.05
N LYS A 174 -30.57 18.00 -6.97
CA LYS A 174 -29.35 17.59 -7.68
C LYS A 174 -28.62 18.78 -8.35
N PRO A 175 -29.29 19.69 -9.09
CA PRO A 175 -28.60 20.83 -9.69
C PRO A 175 -27.90 21.75 -8.68
N LEU A 176 -28.48 21.93 -7.48
CA LEU A 176 -27.87 22.73 -6.41
C LEU A 176 -26.63 22.04 -5.83
N CYS A 177 -26.69 20.72 -5.66
CA CYS A 177 -25.56 19.92 -5.19
C CYS A 177 -24.42 19.91 -6.23
N ASP A 178 -24.76 19.66 -7.49
CA ASP A 178 -23.80 19.66 -8.61
C ASP A 178 -23.13 21.04 -8.74
N ASN A 179 -23.91 22.13 -8.63
CA ASN A 179 -23.36 23.49 -8.64
C ASN A 179 -22.40 23.74 -7.47
N LEU A 180 -22.75 23.33 -6.25
CA LEU A 180 -21.86 23.46 -5.09
C LEU A 180 -20.52 22.73 -5.31
N ILE A 181 -20.56 21.51 -5.85
CA ILE A 181 -19.36 20.71 -6.13
C ILE A 181 -18.51 21.38 -7.20
N ASN A 182 -19.12 21.90 -8.26
CA ASN A 182 -18.41 22.61 -9.32
C ASN A 182 -17.72 23.87 -8.79
N VAL A 183 -18.43 24.70 -8.03
CA VAL A 183 -17.86 25.91 -7.42
C VAL A 183 -16.74 25.57 -6.44
N ALA A 184 -16.90 24.51 -5.62
CA ALA A 184 -15.83 24.04 -4.74
C ALA A 184 -14.61 23.58 -5.53
N THR A 185 -14.82 22.86 -6.63
CA THR A 185 -13.75 22.38 -7.51
C THR A 185 -12.99 23.55 -8.12
N ASP A 186 -13.69 24.47 -8.76
CA ASP A 186 -13.09 25.63 -9.42
C ASP A 186 -12.34 26.51 -8.41
N GLN A 187 -12.95 26.79 -7.26
CA GLN A 187 -12.33 27.58 -6.20
C GLN A 187 -11.10 26.87 -5.62
N TYR A 188 -11.14 25.55 -5.42
CA TYR A 188 -10.01 24.77 -4.91
C TYR A 188 -8.81 24.81 -5.87
N TYR A 189 -9.03 24.52 -7.16
CA TYR A 189 -7.94 24.57 -8.13
C TYR A 189 -7.42 26.00 -8.36
N LYS A 190 -8.31 27.00 -8.41
CA LYS A 190 -7.91 28.40 -8.56
C LYS A 190 -7.10 28.90 -7.37
N SER A 191 -7.50 28.55 -6.15
CA SER A 191 -6.78 28.94 -4.93
C SER A 191 -5.41 28.25 -4.82
N ILE A 192 -5.27 27.02 -5.31
CA ILE A 192 -3.95 26.38 -5.47
C ILE A 192 -3.10 27.18 -6.46
N GLN A 193 -3.64 27.59 -7.62
CA GLN A 193 -2.89 28.40 -8.60
C GLN A 193 -2.38 29.72 -8.02
N THR A 194 -3.19 30.38 -7.19
CA THR A 194 -2.87 31.67 -6.54
C THR A 194 -2.17 31.51 -5.20
N SER A 195 -1.89 30.28 -4.75
CA SER A 195 -1.32 29.95 -3.44
C SER A 195 -2.11 30.54 -2.25
N ASN A 196 -3.44 30.58 -2.36
CA ASN A 196 -4.33 31.08 -1.30
C ASN A 196 -4.86 29.93 -0.43
N VAL A 197 -4.18 29.67 0.69
CA VAL A 197 -4.53 28.60 1.64
C VAL A 197 -5.93 28.77 2.24
N THR A 198 -6.38 30.01 2.48
CA THR A 198 -7.68 30.28 3.12
C THR A 198 -8.85 29.93 2.19
N GLU A 199 -8.76 30.33 0.92
CA GLU A 199 -9.77 29.97 -0.09
C GLU A 199 -9.74 28.47 -0.39
N ALA A 200 -8.55 27.87 -0.47
CA ALA A 200 -8.38 26.43 -0.64
C ALA A 200 -9.01 25.65 0.51
N SER A 201 -8.77 26.08 1.76
CA SER A 201 -9.35 25.46 2.97
C SER A 201 -10.87 25.60 3.04
N SER A 202 -11.41 26.71 2.55
CA SER A 202 -12.86 26.92 2.49
C SER A 202 -13.52 25.97 1.47
N ALA A 203 -12.95 25.85 0.27
CA ALA A 203 -13.42 24.90 -0.73
C ALA A 203 -13.23 23.43 -0.29
N ALA A 204 -12.10 23.11 0.34
CA ALA A 204 -11.78 21.79 0.88
C ALA A 204 -12.80 21.30 1.92
N ALA A 205 -13.50 22.21 2.61
CA ALA A 205 -14.57 21.83 3.54
C ALA A 205 -15.69 21.03 2.85
N VAL A 206 -15.99 21.31 1.58
CA VAL A 206 -16.99 20.56 0.80
C VAL A 206 -16.52 19.12 0.58
N PHE A 207 -15.27 18.94 0.15
CA PHE A 207 -14.70 17.61 -0.09
C PHE A 207 -14.49 16.81 1.20
N ASP A 208 -14.25 17.50 2.32
CA ASP A 208 -14.27 16.89 3.65
C ASP A 208 -15.67 16.38 4.00
N PHE A 209 -16.72 17.18 3.79
CA PHE A 209 -18.10 16.74 3.99
C PHE A 209 -18.55 15.63 3.05
N LEU A 210 -17.95 15.52 1.86
CA LEU A 210 -18.20 14.47 0.87
C LEU A 210 -17.29 13.24 1.06
N GLU A 211 -16.47 13.22 2.11
CA GLU A 211 -15.57 12.11 2.45
C GLU A 211 -14.55 11.77 1.33
N ASN A 212 -14.18 12.75 0.48
CA ASN A 212 -13.29 12.53 -0.67
C ASN A 212 -12.10 13.51 -0.76
N LEU A 213 -11.85 14.31 0.28
CA LEU A 213 -10.77 15.29 0.31
C LEU A 213 -9.37 14.71 0.02
N GLN A 214 -9.03 13.53 0.56
CA GLN A 214 -7.74 12.89 0.30
C GLN A 214 -7.53 12.64 -1.19
N GLN A 215 -8.56 12.10 -1.86
CA GLN A 215 -8.50 11.80 -3.28
C GLN A 215 -8.28 13.08 -4.09
N ILE A 216 -9.11 14.11 -3.85
CA ILE A 216 -9.01 15.40 -4.55
C ILE A 216 -7.66 16.08 -4.33
N SER A 217 -7.12 15.99 -3.11
CA SER A 217 -5.81 16.58 -2.78
C SER A 217 -4.66 15.84 -3.45
N ASN A 218 -4.70 14.51 -3.48
CA ASN A 218 -3.73 13.69 -4.21
C ASN A 218 -3.78 13.99 -5.71
N GLU A 219 -4.96 14.08 -6.31
CA GLU A 219 -5.13 14.43 -7.73
C GLU A 219 -4.59 15.82 -8.05
N ALA A 220 -4.89 16.82 -7.20
CA ALA A 220 -4.39 18.17 -7.38
C ALA A 220 -2.86 18.24 -7.25
N TYR A 221 -2.29 17.51 -6.30
CA TYR A 221 -0.84 17.43 -6.08
C TYR A 221 -0.14 16.84 -7.32
N GLN A 222 -0.63 15.71 -7.83
CA GLN A 222 -0.08 15.08 -9.02
C GLN A 222 -0.21 15.97 -10.27
N LYS A 223 -1.33 16.70 -10.41
CA LYS A 223 -1.51 17.67 -11.49
C LYS A 223 -0.43 18.77 -11.46
N GLU A 224 -0.05 19.27 -10.30
CA GLU A 224 1.00 20.29 -10.20
C GLU A 224 2.40 19.71 -10.49
N ILE A 225 2.69 18.46 -10.10
CA ILE A 225 3.93 17.77 -10.51
C ILE A 225 4.00 17.66 -12.04
N ILE A 226 2.93 17.17 -12.66
CA ILE A 226 2.86 17.00 -14.12
C ILE A 226 3.04 18.36 -14.81
N ARG A 227 2.30 19.38 -14.37
CA ARG A 227 2.37 20.73 -14.94
C ARG A 227 3.76 21.36 -14.80
N MET A 228 4.43 21.16 -13.67
CA MET A 228 5.82 21.59 -13.47
C MET A 228 6.75 20.94 -14.49
N ASN A 229 6.66 19.62 -14.64
CA ASN A 229 7.50 18.85 -15.56
C ASN A 229 7.22 19.24 -17.03
N ASP A 230 5.98 19.51 -17.39
CA ASP A 230 5.61 19.95 -18.74
C ASP A 230 6.11 21.37 -19.03
N THR A 231 5.99 22.29 -18.07
CA THR A 231 6.53 23.65 -18.18
C THR A 231 8.05 23.63 -18.32
N MET A 232 8.73 22.76 -17.58
CA MET A 232 10.17 22.54 -17.68
C MET A 232 10.55 22.06 -19.08
N LYS A 233 9.88 21.01 -19.58
CA LYS A 233 10.13 20.46 -20.92
C LYS A 233 9.91 21.50 -22.00
N GLU A 234 8.85 22.30 -21.88
CA GLU A 234 8.53 23.37 -22.83
C GLU A 234 9.63 24.44 -22.85
N LYS A 235 10.03 24.98 -21.69
CA LYS A 235 11.12 25.96 -21.60
C LYS A 235 12.44 25.41 -22.14
N LEU A 236 12.79 24.17 -21.77
CA LEU A 236 14.02 23.54 -22.23
C LEU A 236 13.98 23.12 -23.71
N LYS A 237 12.81 23.06 -24.34
CA LYS A 237 12.71 22.87 -25.81
C LYS A 237 13.31 24.06 -26.56
N ASP A 238 13.18 25.28 -26.04
CA ASP A 238 13.75 26.48 -26.67
C ASP A 238 15.29 26.49 -26.63
N VAL A 239 15.90 25.81 -25.64
CA VAL A 239 17.34 25.57 -25.60
C VAL A 239 17.81 24.78 -26.83
N ASN A 240 16.99 23.84 -27.31
CA ASN A 240 17.29 23.07 -28.53
C ASN A 240 17.24 23.93 -29.80
N GLN A 241 16.50 25.05 -29.78
CA GLN A 241 16.24 25.88 -30.96
C GLN A 241 17.09 27.17 -31.01
N ARG A 242 17.41 27.77 -29.86
CA ARG A 242 17.94 29.14 -29.75
C ARG A 242 19.26 29.21 -28.97
N GLN A 243 20.26 28.43 -29.42
CA GLN A 243 21.57 28.22 -28.78
C GLN A 243 22.28 29.45 -28.18
N ALA A 244 21.99 30.67 -28.65
CA ALA A 244 22.61 31.90 -28.14
C ALA A 244 22.21 32.26 -26.69
N ASN A 245 21.09 31.74 -26.16
CA ASN A 245 20.58 32.07 -24.81
C ASN A 245 20.35 30.84 -23.92
N SER A 246 20.96 29.71 -24.24
CA SER A 246 20.74 28.42 -23.57
C SER A 246 20.90 28.48 -22.04
N LEU A 247 21.95 29.15 -21.55
CA LEU A 247 22.20 29.26 -20.11
C LEU A 247 21.12 30.05 -19.37
N GLN A 248 20.64 31.16 -19.95
CA GLN A 248 19.57 31.95 -19.34
C GLN A 248 18.28 31.14 -19.26
N ILE A 249 17.94 30.39 -20.31
CA ILE A 249 16.75 29.53 -20.33
C ILE A 249 16.85 28.43 -19.26
N ILE A 250 18.05 27.85 -19.05
CA ILE A 250 18.29 26.87 -17.98
C ILE A 250 18.05 27.51 -16.61
N LYS A 251 18.59 28.70 -16.36
CA LYS A 251 18.37 29.46 -15.11
C LYS A 251 16.90 29.82 -14.91
N ASP A 252 16.22 30.29 -15.94
CA ASP A 252 14.78 30.61 -15.88
C ASP A 252 13.92 29.36 -15.64
N THR A 253 14.38 28.20 -16.09
CA THR A 253 13.74 26.91 -15.82
C THR A 253 13.86 26.53 -14.34
N ILE A 254 15.00 26.79 -13.71
CA ILE A 254 15.20 26.57 -12.26
C ILE A 254 14.20 27.42 -11.46
N LEU A 255 13.94 28.66 -11.88
CA LEU A 255 13.07 29.60 -11.19
C LEU A 255 11.57 29.25 -11.24
N ILE A 256 11.16 28.20 -11.95
CA ILE A 256 9.77 27.72 -11.88
C ILE A 256 9.51 26.89 -10.62
N LEU A 257 10.54 26.24 -10.05
CA LEU A 257 10.39 25.34 -8.90
C LEU A 257 9.66 26.02 -7.72
N PRO A 258 10.02 27.24 -7.29
CA PRO A 258 9.36 27.88 -6.15
C PRO A 258 7.87 28.14 -6.37
N ILE A 259 7.47 28.38 -7.62
CA ILE A 259 6.07 28.60 -7.99
C ILE A 259 5.28 27.32 -7.72
N TYR A 260 5.74 26.18 -8.25
CA TYR A 260 5.05 24.90 -8.07
C TYR A 260 5.14 24.36 -6.65
N ALA A 261 6.27 24.59 -5.96
CA ALA A 261 6.43 24.27 -4.55
C ALA A 261 5.44 25.04 -3.67
N SER A 262 5.18 26.31 -3.97
CA SER A 262 4.14 27.10 -3.27
C SER A 262 2.73 26.54 -3.47
N ARG A 263 2.40 26.11 -4.68
CA ARG A 263 1.10 25.49 -5.00
C ARG A 263 0.90 24.17 -4.28
N VAL A 264 1.91 23.30 -4.32
CA VAL A 264 1.91 22.03 -3.58
C VAL A 264 1.84 22.26 -2.07
N ASN A 265 2.60 23.21 -1.53
CA ASN A 265 2.50 23.57 -0.12
C ASN A 265 1.10 24.09 0.24
N THR A 266 0.41 24.79 -0.67
CA THR A 266 -0.98 25.23 -0.44
C THR A 266 -1.91 24.04 -0.22
N ILE A 267 -1.73 22.94 -0.97
CA ILE A 267 -2.47 21.68 -0.78
C ILE A 267 -2.14 21.08 0.59
N TYR A 268 -0.86 20.98 0.93
CA TYR A 268 -0.40 20.41 2.20
C TYR A 268 -0.91 21.20 3.42
N GLN A 269 -0.80 22.53 3.40
CA GLN A 269 -1.32 23.40 4.46
C GLN A 269 -2.85 23.34 4.56
N THR A 270 -3.54 23.18 3.43
CA THR A 270 -4.99 22.97 3.43
C THR A 270 -5.35 21.67 4.14
N MET A 271 -4.64 20.58 3.87
CA MET A 271 -4.87 19.31 4.56
C MET A 271 -4.58 19.43 6.07
N LEU A 272 -3.48 20.07 6.45
CA LEU A 272 -3.15 20.34 7.86
C LEU A 272 -4.23 21.16 8.57
N SER A 273 -4.75 22.20 7.91
CA SER A 273 -5.81 23.05 8.47
C SER A 273 -7.10 22.25 8.70
N ARG A 274 -7.43 21.30 7.81
CA ARG A 274 -8.59 20.40 7.97
C ARG A 274 -8.39 19.38 9.09
N ILE A 275 -7.19 18.81 9.23
CA ILE A 275 -6.86 17.90 10.33
C ILE A 275 -6.98 18.61 11.69
N ALA A 276 -6.47 19.85 11.79
CA ALA A 276 -6.53 20.64 13.01
C ALA A 276 -7.97 20.93 13.47
N LEU A 277 -8.95 20.94 12.55
CA LEU A 277 -10.37 21.11 12.86
C LEU A 277 -11.06 19.83 13.39
N GLY A 278 -10.31 18.75 13.62
CA GLY A 278 -10.70 17.64 14.48
C GLY A 278 -11.76 16.69 13.92
N LYS A 279 -11.98 16.68 12.59
CA LYS A 279 -12.98 15.81 11.95
C LYS A 279 -12.44 14.52 11.35
N SER A 280 -11.13 14.42 11.11
CA SER A 280 -10.52 13.20 10.57
C SER A 280 -9.05 13.10 11.00
N ASN A 281 -8.76 12.15 11.91
CA ASN A 281 -7.40 11.76 12.27
C ASN A 281 -6.80 10.76 11.24
N SER A 282 -7.36 10.65 10.03
CA SER A 282 -7.07 9.53 9.11
C SER A 282 -6.51 9.92 7.75
N TYR A 283 -6.18 11.19 7.50
CA TYR A 283 -5.54 11.58 6.24
C TYR A 283 -4.07 11.21 6.24
N ASP A 284 -3.62 10.56 5.17
CA ASP A 284 -2.21 10.28 4.95
C ASP A 284 -1.57 11.48 4.24
N LEU A 285 -0.70 12.18 4.97
CA LEU A 285 0.02 13.35 4.47
C LEU A 285 1.32 13.00 3.74
N LYS A 286 1.84 11.77 3.90
CA LYS A 286 3.12 11.39 3.28
C LYS A 286 3.11 11.60 1.75
N PRO A 287 2.07 11.20 0.99
CA PRO A 287 2.03 11.43 -0.45
C PRO A 287 2.02 12.91 -0.84
N LEU A 288 1.66 13.79 0.10
CA LEU A 288 1.50 15.23 -0.10
C LEU A 288 2.65 16.05 0.50
N GLU A 289 3.70 15.41 1.02
CA GLU A 289 4.84 16.11 1.60
C GLU A 289 5.47 17.05 0.57
N PRO A 290 5.56 18.37 0.86
CA PRO A 290 6.00 19.35 -0.13
C PRO A 290 7.42 19.12 -0.65
N PHE A 291 8.27 18.40 0.08
CA PHE A 291 9.64 18.11 -0.35
C PHE A 291 9.70 17.26 -1.64
N HIS A 292 8.74 16.35 -1.88
CA HIS A 292 8.76 15.49 -3.06
C HIS A 292 8.69 16.27 -4.39
N ILE A 293 8.19 17.51 -4.40
CA ILE A 293 8.21 18.37 -5.60
C ILE A 293 9.66 18.71 -6.01
N VAL A 294 10.57 18.87 -5.04
CA VAL A 294 11.98 19.17 -5.26
C VAL A 294 12.69 17.96 -5.84
N GLU A 295 12.39 16.76 -5.33
CA GLU A 295 12.93 15.49 -5.85
C GLU A 295 12.47 15.23 -7.29
N SER A 296 11.17 15.42 -7.56
CA SER A 296 10.62 15.28 -8.91
C SER A 296 11.22 16.30 -9.86
N PHE A 297 11.39 17.56 -9.42
CA PHE A 297 12.02 18.59 -10.22
C PHE A 297 13.46 18.23 -10.53
N SER A 298 14.26 17.88 -9.52
CA SER A 298 15.68 17.55 -9.68
C SER A 298 15.89 16.40 -10.66
N THR A 299 15.14 15.31 -10.50
CA THR A 299 15.21 14.13 -11.37
C THR A 299 14.85 14.47 -12.82
N SER A 300 13.75 15.22 -13.02
CA SER A 300 13.33 15.62 -14.37
C SER A 300 14.34 16.59 -14.99
N PHE A 301 14.81 17.57 -14.23
CA PHE A 301 15.78 18.56 -14.68
C PHE A 301 17.10 17.91 -15.11
N GLN A 302 17.65 17.01 -14.29
CA GLN A 302 18.84 16.24 -14.62
C GLN A 302 18.67 15.52 -15.96
N SER A 303 17.59 14.75 -16.12
CA SER A 303 17.33 13.98 -17.34
C SER A 303 17.25 14.87 -18.58
N GLN A 304 16.57 16.02 -18.48
CA GLN A 304 16.45 16.97 -19.60
C GLN A 304 17.79 17.62 -19.94
N ILE A 305 18.52 18.11 -18.94
CA ILE A 305 19.79 18.80 -19.15
C ILE A 305 20.86 17.84 -19.71
N GLU A 306 20.95 16.62 -19.20
CA GLU A 306 21.86 15.60 -19.75
C GLU A 306 21.51 15.22 -21.20
N SER A 307 20.22 15.16 -21.54
CA SER A 307 19.76 14.91 -22.91
C SER A 307 20.16 16.05 -23.86
N ILE A 308 20.00 17.30 -23.42
CA ILE A 308 20.42 18.49 -24.18
C ILE A 308 21.94 18.53 -24.35
N ALA A 309 22.69 18.34 -23.27
CA ALA A 309 24.15 18.36 -23.29
C ALA A 309 24.75 17.29 -24.21
N ARG A 310 24.14 16.10 -24.25
CA ARG A 310 24.54 15.02 -25.18
C ARG A 310 24.33 15.39 -26.64
N LYS A 311 23.26 16.14 -26.95
CA LYS A 311 22.95 16.57 -28.32
C LYS A 311 23.76 17.78 -28.76
N TYR A 312 24.12 18.67 -27.83
CA TYR A 312 24.77 19.95 -28.12
C TYR A 312 26.03 20.14 -27.25
N PRO A 313 27.21 19.74 -27.76
CA PRO A 313 28.47 19.81 -26.99
C PRO A 313 28.85 21.22 -26.50
N LYS A 314 28.50 22.25 -27.27
CA LYS A 314 28.71 23.65 -26.86
C LYS A 314 27.94 23.97 -25.58
N ILE A 315 26.68 23.56 -25.49
CA ILE A 315 25.84 23.77 -24.30
C ILE A 315 26.39 22.99 -23.11
N SER A 316 26.89 21.77 -23.33
CA SER A 316 27.57 20.99 -22.27
C SER A 316 28.78 21.73 -21.68
N THR A 317 29.56 22.37 -22.56
CA THR A 317 30.72 23.20 -22.17
C THR A 317 30.25 24.43 -21.41
N ASP A 318 29.26 25.16 -21.93
CA ASP A 318 28.70 26.37 -21.31
C ASP A 318 28.14 26.08 -19.90
N ILE A 319 27.41 24.96 -19.73
CA ILE A 319 26.91 24.52 -18.42
C ILE A 319 28.07 24.24 -17.48
N SER A 320 29.11 23.52 -17.94
CA SER A 320 30.28 23.17 -17.12
C SER A 320 31.03 24.42 -16.68
N THR A 321 31.22 25.41 -17.55
CA THR A 321 31.94 26.64 -17.18
C THR A 321 31.14 27.54 -16.23
N GLU A 322 29.81 27.45 -16.27
CA GLU A 322 28.90 28.32 -15.52
C GLU A 322 28.28 27.64 -14.29
N ILE A 323 28.87 26.55 -13.80
CA ILE A 323 28.40 25.84 -12.60
C ILE A 323 28.21 26.76 -11.39
N PRO A 324 29.15 27.66 -11.03
CA PRO A 324 28.93 28.59 -9.92
C PRO A 324 27.66 29.43 -10.11
N SER A 325 27.44 29.93 -11.33
CA SER A 325 26.32 30.77 -11.71
C SER A 325 24.97 30.03 -11.64
N ILE A 326 24.95 28.76 -12.07
CA ILE A 326 23.78 27.88 -11.98
C ILE A 326 23.47 27.54 -10.51
N ARG A 327 24.49 27.22 -9.71
CA ARG A 327 24.32 26.91 -8.29
C ARG A 327 23.82 28.12 -7.48
N GLN A 328 24.26 29.33 -7.80
CA GLN A 328 23.67 30.55 -7.22
C GLN A 328 22.19 30.74 -7.61
N THR A 329 21.80 30.26 -8.80
CA THR A 329 20.37 30.23 -9.19
C THR A 329 19.60 29.19 -8.38
N PHE A 330 20.19 28.04 -8.05
CA PHE A 330 19.58 27.08 -7.11
C PHE A 330 19.35 27.71 -5.73
N VAL A 331 20.37 28.36 -5.16
CA VAL A 331 20.25 29.07 -3.87
C VAL A 331 19.11 30.10 -3.94
N SER A 332 19.09 30.92 -4.99
CA SER A 332 18.03 31.92 -5.19
C SER A 332 16.62 31.32 -5.33
N ALA A 333 16.50 30.12 -5.91
CA ALA A 333 15.23 29.40 -5.98
C ALA A 333 14.84 28.83 -4.61
N ILE A 334 15.79 28.24 -3.89
CA ILE A 334 15.59 27.65 -2.56
C ILE A 334 15.16 28.70 -1.54
N ASP A 335 15.72 29.91 -1.61
CA ASP A 335 15.34 31.02 -0.74
C ASP A 335 13.87 31.44 -0.91
N ARG A 336 13.27 31.11 -2.05
CA ARG A 336 11.85 31.36 -2.36
C ARG A 336 10.94 30.15 -2.08
N LEU A 337 11.49 29.04 -1.60
CA LEU A 337 10.68 27.88 -1.24
C LEU A 337 9.88 28.15 0.05
N PRO A 338 8.68 27.56 0.18
CA PRO A 338 7.94 27.59 1.43
C PRO A 338 8.72 27.01 2.61
N ASP A 339 8.51 27.54 3.82
CA ASP A 339 9.22 27.12 5.04
C ASP A 339 8.96 25.65 5.44
N SER A 340 7.92 25.03 4.89
CA SER A 340 7.65 23.60 5.05
C SER A 340 8.67 22.70 4.32
N ILE A 341 9.53 23.27 3.49
CA ILE A 341 10.53 22.54 2.70
C ILE A 341 11.92 22.84 3.27
N ASN A 342 12.66 21.79 3.64
CA ASN A 342 14.01 21.94 4.15
C ASN A 342 14.95 22.49 3.06
N ARG A 343 15.52 23.67 3.31
CA ARG A 343 16.42 24.37 2.36
C ARG A 343 17.73 23.61 2.11
N GLN A 344 18.32 22.99 3.15
CA GLN A 344 19.59 22.28 3.04
C GLN A 344 19.44 20.98 2.24
N ASP A 345 18.38 20.22 2.52
CA ASP A 345 18.08 19.00 1.77
C ASP A 345 17.74 19.35 0.32
N SER A 346 17.01 20.44 0.09
CA SER A 346 16.69 20.94 -1.25
C SER A 346 17.94 21.33 -2.04
N LEU A 347 18.91 22.01 -1.42
CA LEU A 347 20.17 22.35 -2.07
C LEU A 347 20.95 21.09 -2.45
N THR A 348 20.96 20.10 -1.57
CA THR A 348 21.64 18.81 -1.81
C THR A 348 21.01 18.08 -2.99
N VAL A 349 19.68 17.96 -3.02
CA VAL A 349 18.93 17.30 -4.10
C VAL A 349 19.02 18.06 -5.41
N LEU A 350 18.96 19.40 -5.42
CA LEU A 350 19.14 20.17 -6.66
C LEU A 350 20.57 20.10 -7.16
N SER A 351 21.56 20.14 -6.26
CA SER A 351 22.96 20.01 -6.62
C SER A 351 23.29 18.68 -7.29
N SER A 352 22.63 17.58 -6.88
CA SER A 352 22.86 16.27 -7.48
C SER A 352 22.48 16.23 -8.97
N SER A 353 21.55 17.10 -9.41
CA SER A 353 21.10 17.17 -10.81
C SER A 353 22.16 17.66 -11.81
N ILE A 354 23.26 18.27 -11.32
CA ILE A 354 24.32 18.84 -12.16
C ILE A 354 25.71 18.26 -11.87
N VAL A 355 25.81 17.21 -11.04
CA VAL A 355 27.08 16.57 -10.68
C VAL A 355 27.96 16.24 -11.91
N PRO A 356 27.44 15.67 -13.02
CA PRO A 356 28.26 15.37 -14.19
C PRO A 356 28.98 16.59 -14.78
N PHE A 357 28.36 17.77 -14.71
CA PHE A 357 28.93 19.03 -15.19
C PHE A 357 29.85 19.68 -14.15
N GLN A 358 29.51 19.51 -12.86
CA GLN A 358 30.34 19.99 -11.75
C GLN A 358 31.71 19.31 -11.75
N ASP A 359 31.79 18.00 -12.00
CA ASP A 359 33.08 17.31 -12.05
C ASP A 359 33.96 17.82 -13.19
N SER A 360 33.35 18.16 -14.34
CA SER A 360 34.02 18.80 -15.47
C SER A 360 34.55 20.20 -15.12
N PHE A 361 33.73 21.01 -14.43
CA PHE A 361 34.13 22.32 -13.91
C PHE A 361 35.34 22.21 -12.96
N ILE A 362 35.25 21.33 -11.97
CA ILE A 362 36.30 21.14 -10.95
C ILE A 362 37.60 20.67 -11.61
N SER A 363 37.52 19.73 -12.55
CA SER A 363 38.68 19.25 -13.31
C SER A 363 39.34 20.35 -14.14
N THR A 364 38.53 21.22 -14.76
CA THR A 364 39.04 22.37 -15.53
C THR A 364 39.72 23.39 -14.62
N LEU A 365 39.09 23.73 -13.49
CA LEU A 365 39.67 24.63 -12.50
C LEU A 365 40.97 24.08 -11.91
N ASP A 366 41.04 22.77 -11.60
CA ASP A 366 42.26 22.10 -11.13
C ASP A 366 43.40 22.22 -12.15
N LYS A 367 43.12 22.01 -13.44
CA LYS A 367 44.10 22.19 -14.52
C LYS A 367 44.57 23.64 -14.63
N GLU A 368 43.65 24.60 -14.59
CA GLU A 368 43.98 26.03 -14.64
C GLU A 368 44.86 26.45 -13.45
N MET A 369 44.52 25.99 -12.23
CA MET A 369 45.32 26.25 -11.02
C MET A 369 46.75 25.73 -11.19
N ARG A 370 46.92 24.50 -11.67
CA ARG A 370 48.24 23.89 -11.91
C ARG A 370 49.04 24.59 -13.00
N GLN A 371 48.39 24.97 -14.09
CA GLN A 371 49.03 25.67 -15.20
C GLN A 371 49.51 27.05 -14.78
N LYS A 372 48.65 27.84 -14.11
CA LYS A 372 49.03 29.14 -13.55
C LYS A 372 50.20 28.99 -12.59
N LEU A 373 50.12 28.06 -11.64
CA LEU A 373 51.20 27.83 -10.68
C LEU A 373 52.53 27.47 -11.36
N SER A 374 52.49 26.63 -12.40
CA SER A 374 53.69 26.26 -13.17
C SER A 374 54.26 27.43 -13.99
N GLN A 375 53.41 28.28 -14.57
CA GLN A 375 53.85 29.48 -15.29
C GLN A 375 54.51 30.49 -14.36
N LEU A 376 53.93 30.69 -13.17
CA LEU A 376 54.47 31.59 -12.14
C LEU A 376 55.87 31.16 -11.69
N LEU A 377 56.11 29.85 -11.56
CA LEU A 377 57.42 29.30 -11.17
C LEU A 377 58.45 29.28 -12.32
N ASN A 378 58.02 29.32 -13.58
CA ASN A 378 58.90 29.40 -14.75
C ASN A 378 59.29 30.84 -15.10
N GLY A 379 58.55 31.84 -14.61
CA GLY A 379 58.90 33.24 -14.75
C GLY A 379 60.10 33.58 -13.87
N LYS A 380 61.14 34.21 -14.44
CA LYS A 380 62.28 34.76 -13.68
C LYS A 380 61.85 36.02 -12.92
N SER A 381 60.98 35.89 -11.93
CA SER A 381 60.55 37.00 -11.09
C SER A 381 60.88 36.70 -9.64
N ASP A 382 61.71 37.54 -9.02
CA ASP A 382 61.98 37.53 -7.58
C ASP A 382 60.77 37.97 -6.74
N ASP A 383 59.66 38.33 -7.38
CA ASP A 383 58.50 38.91 -6.74
C ASP A 383 57.61 37.86 -6.06
N LEU A 384 57.86 37.68 -4.75
CA LEU A 384 57.05 36.87 -3.83
C LEU A 384 55.57 37.29 -3.77
N SER A 385 55.21 38.49 -4.25
CA SER A 385 53.82 38.96 -4.26
C SER A 385 52.92 38.18 -5.22
N ILE A 386 53.48 37.58 -6.27
CA ILE A 386 52.70 36.96 -7.35
C ILE A 386 51.94 35.70 -6.87
N LEU A 387 52.55 34.90 -5.99
CA LEU A 387 51.88 33.72 -5.40
C LEU A 387 50.85 34.09 -4.34
N LYS A 388 51.07 35.21 -3.65
CA LYS A 388 50.05 35.77 -2.76
C LYS A 388 48.82 36.19 -3.55
N VAL A 389 49.00 36.90 -4.68
CA VAL A 389 47.92 37.27 -5.60
C VAL A 389 47.18 36.04 -6.14
N PHE A 390 47.88 34.94 -6.45
CA PHE A 390 47.25 33.68 -6.85
C PHE A 390 46.35 33.10 -5.75
N CYS A 391 46.83 33.03 -4.51
CA CYS A 391 46.03 32.54 -3.38
C CYS A 391 44.85 33.47 -3.07
N ASP A 392 45.04 34.79 -3.16
CA ASP A 392 43.98 35.77 -2.95
C ASP A 392 42.91 35.69 -4.07
N ASP A 393 43.29 35.46 -5.34
CA ASP A 393 42.35 35.20 -6.45
C ASP A 393 41.54 33.93 -6.20
N LEU A 394 42.21 32.83 -5.81
CA LEU A 394 41.55 31.56 -5.50
C LEU A 394 40.56 31.71 -4.33
N LYS A 395 40.98 32.38 -3.26
CA LYS A 395 40.13 32.68 -2.10
C LYS A 395 38.92 33.52 -2.50
N THR A 396 39.13 34.55 -3.31
CA THR A 396 38.05 35.43 -3.80
C THR A 396 37.05 34.66 -4.66
N LYS A 397 37.52 33.75 -5.52
CA LYS A 397 36.63 32.84 -6.29
C LYS A 397 35.85 31.90 -5.38
N MET A 398 36.49 31.28 -4.40
CA MET A 398 35.80 30.40 -3.47
C MET A 398 34.77 31.13 -2.59
N LEU A 399 34.97 32.43 -2.29
CA LEU A 399 33.99 33.25 -1.59
C LEU A 399 32.70 33.47 -2.40
N SER A 400 32.74 33.36 -3.74
CA SER A 400 31.55 33.51 -4.59
C SER A 400 30.81 32.20 -4.84
N TYR A 401 31.34 31.08 -4.37
CA TYR A 401 30.76 29.75 -4.51
C TYR A 401 29.90 29.40 -3.30
N ASP A 402 28.88 28.56 -3.49
CA ASP A 402 28.11 28.02 -2.38
C ASP A 402 28.91 26.96 -1.61
N SER A 403 28.49 26.66 -0.39
CA SER A 403 29.18 25.74 0.52
C SER A 403 29.40 24.35 -0.06
N GLY A 404 28.46 23.83 -0.86
CA GLY A 404 28.57 22.53 -1.49
C GLY A 404 29.69 22.47 -2.54
N LEU A 405 29.80 23.49 -3.38
CA LEU A 405 30.87 23.57 -4.38
C LEU A 405 32.24 23.79 -3.73
N VAL A 406 32.30 24.61 -2.67
CA VAL A 406 33.53 24.83 -1.88
C VAL A 406 34.03 23.52 -1.26
N LEU A 407 33.11 22.71 -0.70
CA LEU A 407 33.45 21.39 -0.17
C LEU A 407 33.94 20.44 -1.25
N ALA A 408 33.36 20.45 -2.44
CA ALA A 408 33.80 19.62 -3.56
C ALA A 408 35.22 19.95 -4.04
N LEU A 409 35.69 21.19 -3.85
CA LEU A 409 37.06 21.60 -4.19
C LEU A 409 38.12 21.18 -3.17
N LYS A 410 37.73 20.72 -1.97
CA LYS A 410 38.64 20.42 -0.86
C LYS A 410 39.77 19.48 -1.26
N SER A 411 39.43 18.34 -1.86
CA SER A 411 40.41 17.32 -2.27
C SER A 411 41.38 17.84 -3.33
N HIS A 412 40.93 18.74 -4.21
CA HIS A 412 41.77 19.34 -5.25
C HIS A 412 42.76 20.37 -4.68
N ILE A 413 42.37 21.10 -3.63
CA ILE A 413 43.28 22.01 -2.92
C ILE A 413 44.38 21.23 -2.19
N ILE A 414 44.02 20.15 -1.50
CA ILE A 414 45.00 19.25 -0.85
C ILE A 414 45.92 18.63 -1.91
N LYS A 415 45.37 18.19 -3.04
CA LYS A 415 46.15 17.64 -4.15
C LYS A 415 47.11 18.69 -4.73
N LEU A 416 46.67 19.94 -4.92
CA LEU A 416 47.53 21.04 -5.37
C LEU A 416 48.75 21.23 -4.46
N ALA A 417 48.58 21.13 -3.14
CA ALA A 417 49.69 21.16 -2.18
C ALA A 417 50.64 19.97 -2.38
N SER A 418 50.11 18.76 -2.58
CA SER A 418 50.91 17.56 -2.86
C SER A 418 51.70 17.65 -4.17
N ASP A 419 51.10 18.19 -5.22
CA ASP A 419 51.77 18.36 -6.52
C ASP A 419 52.87 19.40 -6.46
N TYR A 420 52.66 20.49 -5.72
CA TYR A 420 53.69 21.48 -5.46
C TYR A 420 54.88 20.88 -4.69
N GLN A 421 54.59 20.01 -3.71
CA GLN A 421 55.64 19.27 -3.01
C GLN A 421 56.45 18.37 -3.96
N GLY A 422 55.80 17.76 -4.95
CA GLY A 422 56.45 17.02 -6.02
C GLY A 422 57.37 17.87 -6.91
N LEU A 423 57.07 19.17 -7.10
CA LEU A 423 57.94 20.10 -7.84
C LEU A 423 59.23 20.41 -7.07
N LYS A 424 59.18 20.49 -5.74
CA LYS A 424 60.38 20.67 -4.90
C LYS A 424 61.32 19.46 -4.92
N ALA A 425 60.80 18.27 -5.20
CA ALA A 425 61.58 17.05 -5.21
C ALA A 425 62.40 16.87 -6.51
N ARG A 426 62.21 17.73 -7.52
CA ARG A 426 62.92 17.66 -8.82
C ARG A 426 64.30 18.33 -8.73
N THR A 427 65.22 17.69 -8.01
CA THR A 427 66.61 18.15 -7.84
C THR A 427 67.28 18.50 -9.16
N GLY A 428 67.88 19.69 -9.24
CA GLY A 428 68.68 20.17 -10.38
C GLY A 428 67.92 21.02 -11.42
N GLN A 429 66.60 21.22 -11.27
CA GLN A 429 65.82 22.10 -12.14
C GLN A 429 65.64 23.49 -11.50
N GLN A 430 65.75 24.56 -12.30
CA GLN A 430 65.51 25.94 -11.83
C GLN A 430 64.14 26.10 -11.15
N ILE A 431 63.12 25.38 -11.63
CA ILE A 431 61.78 25.34 -11.06
C ILE A 431 61.74 24.80 -9.61
N SER A 432 62.66 23.89 -9.25
CA SER A 432 62.75 23.31 -7.91
C SER A 432 63.35 24.31 -6.92
N ILE A 433 64.29 25.14 -7.34
CA ILE A 433 64.91 26.18 -6.51
C ILE A 433 63.86 27.26 -6.21
N GLU A 434 63.13 27.70 -7.24
CA GLU A 434 62.03 28.67 -7.05
C GLU A 434 60.89 28.08 -6.21
N ALA A 435 60.50 26.82 -6.42
CA ALA A 435 59.47 26.17 -5.59
C ALA A 435 59.87 26.04 -4.11
N MET A 436 61.17 25.86 -3.79
CA MET A 436 61.64 25.87 -2.40
C MET A 436 61.59 27.27 -1.80
N LYS A 437 62.07 28.28 -2.53
CA LYS A 437 62.08 29.70 -2.10
C LYS A 437 60.68 30.24 -1.82
N HIS A 438 59.71 29.87 -2.66
CA HIS A 438 58.35 30.36 -2.60
C HIS A 438 57.39 29.55 -1.72
N SER A 439 57.84 28.39 -1.21
CA SER A 439 57.03 27.49 -0.39
C SER A 439 56.34 28.13 0.81
N PRO A 440 56.98 29.02 1.60
CA PRO A 440 56.34 29.58 2.79
C PRO A 440 55.12 30.44 2.44
N VAL A 441 55.17 31.16 1.32
CA VAL A 441 54.07 32.03 0.86
C VAL A 441 52.88 31.20 0.40
N LEU A 442 53.12 30.15 -0.40
CA LEU A 442 52.05 29.25 -0.85
C LEU A 442 51.44 28.45 0.31
N CYS A 443 52.27 27.95 1.23
CA CYS A 443 51.81 27.23 2.42
C CYS A 443 50.88 28.11 3.26
N LYS A 444 51.30 29.35 3.57
CA LYS A 444 50.46 30.30 4.28
C LYS A 444 49.14 30.57 3.55
N GLY A 445 49.17 30.83 2.24
CA GLY A 445 47.98 31.11 1.45
C GLY A 445 46.98 29.95 1.38
N LEU A 446 47.44 28.72 1.16
CA LEU A 446 46.56 27.54 1.11
C LEU A 446 46.02 27.16 2.50
N VAL A 447 46.83 27.29 3.56
CA VAL A 447 46.37 27.09 4.95
C VAL A 447 45.31 28.11 5.33
N GLU A 448 45.47 29.39 4.94
CA GLU A 448 44.45 30.42 5.16
C GLU A 448 43.14 30.10 4.42
N ILE A 449 43.20 29.58 3.19
CA ILE A 449 42.03 29.12 2.45
C ILE A 449 41.37 27.96 3.20
N CYS A 450 42.12 26.94 3.60
CA CYS A 450 41.58 25.79 4.32
C CYS A 450 40.94 26.19 5.65
N ASN A 451 41.60 27.02 6.46
CA ASN A 451 41.04 27.54 7.72
C ASN A 451 39.78 28.39 7.53
N LYS A 452 39.66 29.08 6.38
CA LYS A 452 38.49 29.92 6.10
C LYS A 452 37.27 29.12 5.69
N PHE A 453 37.45 28.05 4.93
CA PHE A 453 36.36 27.34 4.25
C PHE A 453 36.09 25.93 4.78
N TYR A 454 37.06 25.31 5.46
CA TYR A 454 36.95 23.94 5.97
C TYR A 454 37.08 23.97 7.49
N GLN A 455 36.16 23.33 8.19
CA GLN A 455 36.13 23.27 9.66
C GLN A 455 36.79 21.99 10.20
N ASP A 456 37.80 21.48 9.48
CA ASP A 456 38.43 20.19 9.77
C ASP A 456 39.97 20.26 9.64
N GLU A 457 40.62 19.10 9.71
CA GLU A 457 42.09 18.97 9.72
C GLU A 457 42.76 19.29 8.35
N SER A 458 42.01 19.73 7.32
CA SER A 458 42.56 20.04 5.99
C SER A 458 43.70 21.05 6.04
N ALA A 459 43.61 22.06 6.91
CA ALA A 459 44.66 23.07 7.05
C ALA A 459 45.97 22.46 7.58
N LYS A 460 45.89 21.59 8.58
CA LYS A 460 47.04 20.85 9.13
C LYS A 460 47.61 19.85 8.12
N GLU A 461 46.74 19.23 7.32
CA GLU A 461 47.16 18.33 6.24
C GLU A 461 47.98 19.06 5.18
N VAL A 462 47.49 20.21 4.69
CA VAL A 462 48.22 21.07 3.74
C VAL A 462 49.55 21.56 4.32
N GLU A 463 49.54 22.01 5.58
CA GLU A 463 50.73 22.46 6.28
C GLU A 463 51.78 21.34 6.38
N LYS A 464 51.35 20.12 6.75
CA LYS A 464 52.22 18.93 6.83
C LYS A 464 52.81 18.57 5.47
N ILE A 465 52.00 18.59 4.41
CA ILE A 465 52.45 18.27 3.04
C ILE A 465 53.54 19.25 2.61
N LEU A 466 53.30 20.56 2.75
CA LEU A 466 54.21 21.58 2.22
C LEU A 466 55.43 21.85 3.10
N ASN A 467 55.38 21.55 4.40
CA ASN A 467 56.54 21.65 5.30
C ASN A 467 57.38 20.37 5.35
N SER A 468 56.91 19.27 4.75
CA SER A 468 57.72 18.06 4.63
C SER A 468 58.98 18.32 3.78
N LEU A 469 60.10 17.68 4.14
CA LEU A 469 61.30 17.67 3.29
C LEU A 469 61.00 16.90 1.99
N PRO A 470 61.52 17.33 0.82
CA PRO A 470 61.35 16.55 -0.41
C PRO A 470 61.92 15.14 -0.20
N PRO A 471 61.24 14.08 -0.66
CA PRO A 471 61.78 12.72 -0.55
C PRO A 471 63.14 12.64 -1.27
N PRO A 472 64.10 11.87 -0.75
CA PRO A 472 65.42 11.75 -1.36
C PRO A 472 65.29 11.26 -2.80
N SER A 473 65.94 11.94 -3.74
CA SER A 473 65.95 11.55 -5.14
C SER A 473 66.62 10.18 -5.28
N SER A 474 65.89 9.19 -5.79
CA SER A 474 66.49 7.93 -6.22
C SER A 474 67.54 8.25 -7.29
N PRO A 475 68.80 7.75 -7.18
CA PRO A 475 69.84 8.04 -8.14
C PRO A 475 69.39 7.59 -9.53
N ALA A 476 69.55 8.46 -10.52
CA ALA A 476 69.45 8.08 -11.92
C ALA A 476 70.33 6.86 -12.15
N LYS A 477 69.74 5.73 -12.54
CA LYS A 477 70.50 4.58 -13.05
C LYS A 477 71.28 5.07 -14.26
N GLY A 478 72.58 5.31 -14.04
CA GLY A 478 73.52 5.67 -15.07
C GLY A 478 73.52 4.61 -16.17
N ARG A 479 73.50 5.09 -17.41
CA ARG A 479 73.91 4.34 -18.59
C ARG A 479 75.28 3.68 -18.32
N ARG A 480 75.38 2.40 -18.68
CA ARG A 480 76.54 1.91 -19.40
C ARG A 480 76.07 1.49 -20.78
#